data_AF-A0A5B8VIA0-F1
#
_entry.id   AF-A0A5B8VIA0-F1
#
_cell.length_a   1.000
_cell.length_b   1.000
_cell.length_c   1.000
_cell.angle_alpha   90.00
_cell.angle_beta   90.00
_cell.angle_gamma   90.00
#
_symmetry.space_group_name_H-M   'P 1'
#
loop_
_entity.id
_entity.type
_entity.pdbx_description
1 polymer ?
#
loop_
_entity_poly.entity_id
_entity_poly.type
_entity_poly.pdbx_seq_one_letter_code
_entity_poly.pdbx_strand_id
1 'polypeptide(L)' 'MVKQEGKGSLILNYNPAPSTLKAYPDAGKGRFYKPSGRKRWRMLDGSIFEWDYQHGRVEKYNKTGKYHLGVISPV' A
#
# COMPACT_ATOMS: atom_id res chain seq x y z
N MET A 1 -35.41 22.45 20.85
CA MET A 1 -34.01 22.23 21.25
C MET A 1 -33.89 20.85 21.90
N VAL A 2 -33.62 19.80 21.13
CA VAL A 2 -33.00 18.57 21.66
C VAL A 2 -32.12 18.03 20.54
N LYS A 3 -30.86 17.81 20.87
CA LYS A 3 -29.73 17.67 19.95
C LYS A 3 -29.81 16.36 19.17
N GLN A 4 -29.58 16.45 17.87
CA GLN A 4 -29.25 15.30 17.03
C GLN A 4 -27.82 14.85 17.39
N GLU A 5 -27.66 13.67 17.98
CA GLU A 5 -26.37 13.01 18.10
C GLU A 5 -26.47 11.57 17.61
N GLY A 6 -26.16 11.40 16.32
CA GLY A 6 -25.83 10.13 15.71
C GLY A 6 -24.73 10.39 14.69
N LYS A 7 -23.47 10.25 15.11
CA LYS A 7 -22.29 10.43 14.25
C LYS A 7 -22.40 9.47 13.05
N GLY A 8 -22.75 9.96 11.87
CA GLY A 8 -22.45 9.25 10.64
C GLY A 8 -20.93 9.24 10.43
N SER A 9 -20.29 8.08 10.26
CA SER A 9 -18.90 8.05 9.78
C SER A 9 -18.48 6.68 9.21
N LEU A 10 -18.51 6.60 7.87
CA LEU A 10 -17.53 5.97 6.96
C LEU A 10 -17.02 4.55 7.31
N ILE A 11 -17.67 3.51 6.78
CA ILE A 11 -17.04 2.19 6.62
C ILE A 11 -15.81 2.30 5.69
N LEU A 12 -14.62 2.44 6.28
CA LEU A 12 -13.37 2.47 5.53
C LEU A 12 -13.02 1.04 5.09
N ASN A 13 -13.44 0.67 3.88
CA ASN A 13 -13.08 -0.60 3.24
C ASN A 13 -11.59 -0.59 2.84
N TYR A 14 -10.71 -0.90 3.77
CA TYR A 14 -9.28 -1.08 3.48
C TYR A 14 -8.97 -2.51 3.09
N ASN A 15 -8.22 -2.67 2.00
CA ASN A 15 -7.68 -3.93 1.55
C ASN A 15 -6.40 -4.26 2.36
N PRO A 16 -6.34 -5.37 3.10
CA PRO A 16 -5.16 -5.70 3.88
C PRO A 16 -3.96 -6.01 2.97
N ALA A 17 -2.79 -5.50 3.35
CA ALA A 17 -1.56 -5.72 2.58
C ALA A 17 -1.04 -7.16 2.76
N PRO A 18 -0.68 -7.87 1.67
CA PRO A 18 -0.09 -9.20 1.79
C PRO A 18 1.28 -9.15 2.49
N SER A 19 1.73 -10.27 3.04
CA SER A 19 3.06 -10.36 3.70
C SER A 19 4.21 -10.34 2.69
N THR A 20 3.99 -10.99 1.55
CA THR A 20 4.94 -11.18 0.43
C THR A 20 4.18 -10.95 -0.87
N LEU A 21 4.90 -10.70 -1.96
CA LEU A 21 4.33 -10.54 -3.30
C LEU A 21 4.56 -11.83 -4.08
N LYS A 22 3.50 -12.55 -4.42
CA LYS A 22 3.63 -13.87 -5.07
C LYS A 22 4.22 -13.74 -6.47
N ALA A 23 3.86 -12.69 -7.21
CA ALA A 23 4.43 -12.37 -8.51
C ALA A 23 5.89 -11.88 -8.44
N TYR A 24 6.38 -11.51 -7.25
CA TYR A 24 7.74 -10.99 -7.02
C TYR A 24 8.39 -11.65 -5.81
N PRO A 25 8.77 -12.94 -5.91
CA PRO A 25 9.31 -13.69 -4.78
C PRO A 25 10.60 -13.10 -4.20
N ASP A 26 11.38 -12.43 -5.05
CA ASP A 26 12.62 -11.73 -4.71
C ASP A 26 12.41 -10.49 -3.84
N ALA A 27 11.20 -9.92 -3.83
CA ALA A 27 10.82 -8.80 -2.96
C ALA A 27 10.86 -9.16 -1.47
N GLY A 28 10.73 -10.44 -1.14
CA GLY A 28 10.67 -10.94 0.23
C GLY A 28 9.49 -10.36 1.04
N LYS A 29 9.71 -10.16 2.34
CA LYS A 29 8.69 -9.65 3.27
C LYS A 29 8.63 -8.13 3.24
N GLY A 30 7.43 -7.59 2.99
CA GLY A 30 7.19 -6.14 3.03
C GLY A 30 7.22 -5.62 4.46
N ARG A 31 7.68 -4.38 4.64
CA ARG A 31 7.74 -3.71 5.95
C ARG A 31 6.90 -2.45 5.94
N PHE A 32 6.32 -2.09 7.08
CA PHE A 32 5.62 -0.82 7.22
C PHE A 32 6.63 0.34 7.11
N TYR A 33 6.34 1.31 6.24
CA TYR A 33 7.17 2.48 6.03
C TYR A 33 6.45 3.74 6.53
N LYS A 34 6.82 4.16 7.73
CA LYS A 34 6.18 5.26 8.48
C LYS A 34 5.96 6.54 7.67
N PRO A 35 6.91 7.05 6.86
CA PRO A 35 6.69 8.28 6.10
C PRO A 35 5.55 8.21 5.08
N SER A 36 5.29 7.03 4.51
CA SER A 36 4.18 6.81 3.57
C SER A 36 2.89 6.34 4.24
N GLY A 37 2.97 5.83 5.47
CA GLY A 37 1.88 5.08 6.10
C GLY A 37 1.56 3.76 5.40
N ARG A 38 2.43 3.27 4.50
CA ARG A 38 2.19 2.11 3.64
C ARG A 38 3.14 0.96 3.89
N LYS A 39 2.68 -0.26 3.57
CA LYS A 39 3.57 -1.41 3.46
C LYS A 39 4.41 -1.27 2.20
N ARG A 40 5.72 -1.47 2.34
CA ARG A 40 6.71 -1.23 1.30
C ARG A 40 7.61 -2.43 1.10
N TRP A 41 7.96 -2.71 -0.15
CA TRP A 41 9.01 -3.62 -0.56
C TRP A 41 10.09 -2.84 -1.31
N ARG A 42 11.35 -3.21 -1.11
CA ARG A 42 12.49 -2.70 -1.87
C ARG A 42 13.03 -3.84 -2.70
N MET A 43 13.03 -3.67 -4.01
CA MET A 43 13.51 -4.67 -4.96
C MET A 43 15.03 -4.62 -5.07
N LEU A 44 15.63 -5.69 -5.61
CA LEU A 44 17.08 -5.77 -5.84
C LEU A 44 17.59 -4.67 -6.78
N ASP A 45 16.79 -4.29 -7.78
CA ASP A 45 17.08 -3.18 -8.69
C ASP A 45 16.91 -1.81 -8.04
N GLY A 46 16.55 -1.75 -6.75
CA GLY A 46 16.32 -0.55 -5.97
C GLY A 46 14.94 0.07 -6.14
N SER A 47 14.08 -0.43 -7.03
CA SER A 47 12.70 0.05 -7.16
C SER A 47 11.90 -0.18 -5.87
N ILE A 48 10.89 0.66 -5.67
CA ILE A 48 10.11 0.70 -4.44
C ILE A 48 8.67 0.33 -4.77
N PHE A 49 8.13 -0.67 -4.10
CA PHE A 49 6.75 -1.08 -4.27
C PHE A 49 5.98 -0.73 -3.01
N GLU A 50 4.79 -0.14 -3.12
CA GLU A 50 3.93 0.17 -1.97
C GLU A 50 2.52 -0.38 -2.13
N TRP A 51 1.93 -0.78 -1.01
CA TRP A 51 0.55 -1.24 -0.99
C TRP A 51 -0.44 -0.08 -0.98
N ASP A 52 -1.35 -0.10 -1.93
CA ASP A 52 -2.53 0.76 -1.91
C ASP A 52 -3.69 0.12 -1.14
N TYR A 53 -3.84 0.51 0.13
CA TYR A 53 -4.92 0.04 0.98
C TYR A 53 -6.32 0.38 0.46
N GLN A 54 -6.49 1.45 -0.33
CA GLN A 54 -7.81 1.80 -0.85
C GLN A 54 -8.24 0.85 -1.96
N HIS A 55 -7.30 0.42 -2.80
CA HIS A 55 -7.63 -0.33 -4.01
C HIS A 55 -7.14 -1.78 -4.04
N GLY A 56 -6.32 -2.20 -3.07
CA GLY A 56 -5.83 -3.57 -2.98
C GLY A 56 -4.79 -3.94 -4.05
N ARG A 57 -3.93 -3.00 -4.41
CA ARG A 57 -2.93 -3.14 -5.48
C ARG A 57 -1.57 -2.63 -5.05
N VAL A 58 -0.53 -3.00 -5.79
CA VAL A 58 0.84 -2.53 -5.55
C VAL A 58 1.17 -1.42 -6.54
N GLU A 59 1.60 -0.28 -6.02
CA GLU A 59 2.11 0.85 -6.80
C GLU A 59 3.64 0.74 -6.88
N LYS A 60 4.21 0.77 -8.09
CA LYS A 60 5.66 0.74 -8.32
C LYS A 60 6.19 2.16 -8.46
N TYR A 61 7.31 2.42 -7.80
CA TYR A 61 8.04 3.68 -7.86
C TYR A 61 9.50 3.45 -8.25
N ASN A 62 10.13 4.50 -8.74
CA ASN A 62 11.57 4.53 -8.98
C ASN A 62 12.37 4.43 -7.67
N LYS A 63 13.70 4.33 -7.78
CA LYS A 63 14.63 4.15 -6.66
C LYS A 63 14.50 5.19 -5.55
N THR A 64 14.09 6.41 -5.89
CA THR A 64 13.91 7.52 -4.93
C THR A 64 12.51 7.57 -4.32
N GLY A 65 11.54 6.84 -4.89
CA GLY A 65 10.14 6.91 -4.50
C GLY A 65 9.41 8.16 -5.02
N LYS A 66 10.06 8.99 -5.85
CA LYS A 66 9.50 10.26 -6.34
C LYS A 66 8.56 10.07 -7.54
N TYR A 67 8.89 9.12 -8.41
CA TYR A 67 8.14 8.90 -9.66
C TYR A 67 7.38 7.59 -9.57
N HIS A 68 6.06 7.67 -9.73
CA HIS A 68 5.20 6.52 -9.91
C HIS A 68 5.42 5.95 -11.32
N LEU A 69 5.65 4.64 -11.40
CA LEU A 69 5.99 3.91 -12.62
C LEU A 69 4.86 2.98 -13.08
N GLY A 70 3.81 2.80 -12.28
CA GLY A 70 2.63 2.02 -12.64
C GLY A 70 2.13 1.09 -11.54
N VAL A 71 0.95 0.54 -11.77
CA VAL A 71 0.29 -0.41 -10.89
C VAL A 71 0.64 -1.83 -11.32
N ILE A 72 0.96 -2.70 -10.37
CA ILE A 72 1.26 -4.12 -10.62
C ILE A 72 0.40 -5.04 -9.75
N SER A 73 0.15 -6.24 -10.27
CA SER A 73 -0.57 -7.29 -9.55
C SER A 73 0.30 -7.87 -8.42
N PRO A 74 -0.24 -8.03 -7.20
CA PRO A 74 0.49 -8.66 -6.10
C PRO A 74 0.57 -10.20 -6.19
N VAL A 75 -0.28 -10.80 -7.05
CA VAL A 75 -0.46 -12.25 -7.24
C VAL A 75 0.06 -12.74 -8.57
#